data_AF-A0A349ZWE5-F1
#
_entry.id   AF-A0A349ZWE5-F1
#
_cell.length_a   1.000
_cell.length_b   1.000
_cell.length_c   1.000
_cell.angle_alpha   90.00
_cell.angle_beta   90.00
_cell.angle_gamma   90.00
#
_symmetry.space_group_name_H-M   'P 1'
#
loop_
_entity.id
_entity.type
_entity.pdbx_description
1 polymer ?
#
loop_
_entity_poly.entity_id
_entity_poly.type
_entity_poly.pdbx_seq_one_letter_code
_entity_poly.pdbx_strand_id
1 'polypeptide(L)'
;MRNADLLLLTNFPQPTSRGIIPGKLFEYLASGTEIISFGPAESDVARILLETKAGRHFSYSEEQKVSAFILQQYERWKRREELKEKRHIDQFSRKNLTEQLAELLNTLTS
;
A
#
# COMPACT_ATOMS: atom_id res chain seq x y z
N MET A 1 6.53 -8.71 -11.42
CA MET A 1 5.46 -8.87 -10.40
C MET A 1 4.63 -10.14 -10.55
N ARG A 2 4.39 -10.69 -11.76
CA ARG A 2 3.41 -11.78 -11.98
C ARG A 2 3.60 -13.11 -11.22
N ASN A 3 4.76 -13.35 -10.59
CA ASN A 3 5.05 -14.59 -9.85
C ASN A 3 5.38 -14.35 -8.37
N ALA A 4 5.26 -13.12 -7.86
CA ALA A 4 5.52 -12.84 -6.45
C ALA A 4 4.22 -12.91 -5.64
N ASP A 5 4.26 -13.56 -4.48
CA ASP A 5 3.13 -13.65 -3.54
C ASP A 5 3.08 -12.45 -2.57
N LEU A 6 4.22 -11.77 -2.35
CA LEU A 6 4.35 -10.60 -1.48
C LEU A 6 5.33 -9.59 -2.09
N LEU A 7 5.00 -8.29 -2.03
CA LEU A 7 5.84 -7.19 -2.51
C LEU A 7 6.37 -6.35 -1.36
N LEU A 8 7.66 -6.02 -1.38
CA LEU A 8 8.32 -5.18 -0.38
C LEU A 8 8.39 -3.71 -0.83
N LEU A 9 7.95 -2.80 0.03
CA LEU A 9 8.09 -1.35 -0.13
C LEU A 9 8.78 -0.75 1.10
N THR A 10 9.86 0.01 0.92
CA THR A 10 10.60 0.64 2.03
C THR A 10 10.62 2.15 1.88
N ASN A 11 10.25 2.85 2.95
CA ASN A 11 10.45 4.28 3.13
C ASN A 11 11.59 4.54 4.12
N PHE A 12 12.17 5.72 4.03
CA PHE A 12 13.18 6.16 5.00
C PHE A 12 12.63 6.17 6.43
N PRO A 13 13.39 5.73 7.45
CA PRO A 13 12.90 5.62 8.84
C PRO A 13 12.64 6.97 9.53
N GLN A 14 13.13 8.07 8.97
CA GLN A 14 13.03 9.40 9.57
C GLN A 14 11.58 9.92 9.57
N PRO A 15 11.12 10.60 10.63
CA PRO A 15 9.76 11.18 10.68
C PRO A 15 9.41 12.10 9.51
N THR A 16 10.40 12.76 8.91
CA THR A 16 10.23 13.64 7.73
C THR A 16 9.73 12.89 6.50
N SER A 17 9.86 11.56 6.45
CA SER A 17 9.41 10.74 5.33
C SER A 17 7.93 10.34 5.42
N ARG A 18 7.21 10.70 6.48
CA ARG A 18 5.78 10.36 6.67
C ARG A 18 4.91 10.79 5.48
N GLY A 19 5.18 11.96 4.91
CA GLY A 19 4.46 12.51 3.75
C GLY A 19 5.01 12.07 2.38
N ILE A 20 6.05 11.23 2.34
CA ILE A 20 6.66 10.80 1.08
C ILE A 20 5.96 9.53 0.61
N ILE A 21 5.24 9.63 -0.51
CA ILE A 21 4.61 8.49 -1.18
C ILE A 21 5.50 8.05 -2.36
N PRO A 22 6.14 6.87 -2.31
CA PRO A 22 6.89 6.38 -3.45
C PRO A 22 5.98 6.09 -4.65
N GLY A 23 6.36 6.51 -5.85
CA GLY A 23 5.58 6.26 -7.07
C GLY A 23 5.29 4.78 -7.34
N LYS A 24 6.21 3.88 -6.96
CA LYS A 24 6.05 2.42 -7.09
C LYS A 24 4.86 1.86 -6.29
N LEU A 25 4.38 2.56 -5.26
CA LEU A 25 3.21 2.13 -4.50
C LEU A 25 2.01 1.91 -5.43
N PHE A 26 1.74 2.84 -6.35
CA PHE A 26 0.59 2.75 -7.25
C PHE A 26 0.72 1.61 -8.26
N GLU A 27 1.93 1.28 -8.71
CA GLU A 27 2.18 0.08 -9.52
C GLU A 27 1.89 -1.20 -8.74
N TYR A 28 2.26 -1.23 -7.46
CA TYR A 28 2.04 -2.39 -6.59
C TYR A 28 0.55 -2.56 -6.29
N LEU A 29 -0.17 -1.46 -6.03
CA LEU A 29 -1.62 -1.46 -5.86
C LEU A 29 -2.30 -2.06 -7.10
N ALA A 30 -1.91 -1.61 -8.30
CA ALA A 30 -2.44 -2.11 -9.56
C ALA A 30 -2.12 -3.59 -9.83
N SER A 31 -1.03 -4.13 -9.26
CA SER A 31 -0.68 -5.54 -9.42
C SER A 31 -1.64 -6.50 -8.70
N GLY A 32 -2.33 -6.02 -7.67
CA GLY A 32 -3.17 -6.88 -6.82
C GLY A 32 -2.39 -7.89 -5.96
N THR A 33 -1.05 -7.81 -5.91
CA THR A 33 -0.20 -8.59 -4.99
C THR A 33 -0.12 -7.90 -3.63
N GLU A 34 -0.17 -8.65 -2.53
CA GLU A 34 -0.14 -8.07 -1.18
C GLU A 34 1.19 -7.36 -0.89
N ILE A 35 1.13 -6.22 -0.19
CA ILE A 35 2.27 -5.34 0.03
C ILE A 35 2.69 -5.40 1.51
N ILE A 36 3.96 -5.64 1.76
CA ILE A 36 4.60 -5.36 3.05
C ILE A 36 5.39 -4.06 2.94
N SER A 37 5.09 -3.10 3.81
CA SER A 37 5.71 -1.78 3.80
C SER A 37 6.44 -1.46 5.10
N PHE A 38 7.57 -0.75 5.02
CA PHE A 38 8.34 -0.28 6.16
C PHE A 38 8.50 1.24 6.13
N GLY A 39 8.34 1.90 7.27
CA GLY A 39 8.51 3.35 7.38
C GLY A 39 8.08 3.90 8.73
N PRO A 40 7.98 5.24 8.86
CA PRO A 40 7.44 5.84 10.08
C PRO A 40 5.97 5.50 10.23
N ALA A 41 5.55 5.30 11.49
CA ALA A 41 4.13 5.15 11.83
C ALA A 41 3.33 6.36 11.31
N GLU A 42 2.06 6.10 10.98
CA GLU A 42 1.12 7.12 10.47
C GLU A 42 1.61 7.83 9.20
N SER A 43 2.43 7.16 8.39
CA SER A 43 2.79 7.66 7.06
C SER A 43 1.60 7.62 6.10
N ASP A 44 1.64 8.45 5.06
CA ASP A 44 0.65 8.40 3.97
C ASP A 44 0.61 7.03 3.30
N VAL A 45 1.75 6.34 3.22
CA VAL A 45 1.81 4.95 2.74
C VAL A 45 1.00 4.02 3.65
N ALA A 46 1.12 4.14 4.97
CA ALA A 46 0.35 3.35 5.92
C ALA A 46 -1.17 3.58 5.74
N ARG A 47 -1.57 4.85 5.58
CA ARG A 47 -2.96 5.24 5.34
C ARG A 47 -3.51 4.66 4.04
N ILE A 48 -2.77 4.81 2.93
CA ILE A 48 -3.17 4.26 1.62
C ILE A 48 -3.32 2.74 1.67
N LEU A 49 -2.39 2.02 2.32
CA LEU A 49 -2.48 0.56 2.44
C LEU A 49 -3.68 0.12 3.28
N LEU A 50 -4.03 0.87 4.33
CA LEU A 50 -5.22 0.64 5.15
C LEU A 50 -6.51 0.87 4.36
N GLU A 51 -6.63 2.02 3.66
CA GLU A 51 -7.81 2.38 2.86
C GLU A 51 -8.06 1.37 1.73
N THR A 52 -6.99 0.92 1.07
CA THR A 52 -7.09 0.00 -0.08
C THR A 52 -7.17 -1.47 0.30
N LYS A 53 -6.86 -1.81 1.57
CA LYS A 53 -6.64 -3.19 2.05
C LYS A 53 -5.61 -3.94 1.20
N ALA A 54 -4.61 -3.23 0.67
CA ALA A 54 -3.64 -3.81 -0.25
C ALA A 54 -2.41 -4.43 0.46
N GLY A 55 -2.32 -4.29 1.78
CA GLY A 55 -1.20 -4.82 2.54
C GLY A 55 -1.08 -4.24 3.94
N ARG A 56 0.11 -4.38 4.54
CA ARG A 56 0.41 -3.97 5.90
C ARG A 56 1.68 -3.11 5.96
N HIS A 57 1.64 -2.07 6.79
CA HIS A 57 2.77 -1.19 7.07
C HIS A 57 3.33 -1.47 8.47
N PHE A 58 4.65 -1.41 8.59
CA PHE A 58 5.40 -1.66 9.81
C PHE A 58 6.44 -0.57 10.03
N SER A 59 6.72 -0.29 11.30
CA SER A 59 7.93 0.42 11.69
C SER A 59 9.13 -0.54 11.76
N TYR A 60 10.33 0.03 11.66
CA TYR A 60 11.58 -0.74 11.68
C TYR A 60 11.86 -1.43 13.02
N SER A 61 11.15 -1.06 14.10
CA SER A 61 11.27 -1.70 15.42
C SER A 61 10.32 -2.88 15.63
N GLU A 62 9.44 -3.20 14.67
CA GLU A 62 8.38 -4.21 14.83
C GLU A 62 8.74 -5.60 14.29
N GLU A 63 9.98 -6.04 14.52
CA GLU A 63 10.52 -7.30 13.99
C GLU A 63 9.63 -8.53 14.27
N GLN A 64 9.10 -8.65 15.50
CA GLN A 64 8.26 -9.78 15.87
C GLN A 64 6.93 -9.78 15.10
N LYS A 65 6.35 -8.60 14.86
CA LYS A 65 5.09 -8.47 14.11
C LYS A 65 5.28 -8.76 12.62
N VAL A 66 6.43 -8.36 12.07
CA VAL A 66 6.82 -8.64 10.69
C VAL A 66 6.97 -10.15 10.50
N SER A 67 7.72 -10.81 11.39
CA SER A 67 7.92 -12.27 11.35
C SER A 67 6.59 -13.03 11.43
N ALA A 68 5.71 -12.63 12.35
CA ALA A 68 4.38 -13.23 12.48
C ALA A 68 3.52 -13.04 11.21
N PHE A 69 3.57 -11.85 10.60
CA PHE A 69 2.84 -11.57 9.36
C PHE A 69 3.38 -12.40 8.19
N ILE A 70 4.70 -12.48 8.00
CA ILE A 70 5.29 -13.28 6.92
C ILE A 70 4.93 -14.75 7.09
N LEU A 71 5.01 -15.29 8.32
CA LEU A 71 4.59 -16.65 8.62
C LEU A 71 3.11 -16.89 8.29
N GLN A 72 2.24 -15.95 8.65
CA GLN A 72 0.81 -16.00 8.30
C GLN A 72 0.62 -16.07 6.78
N GLN A 73 1.29 -15.21 6.02
CA GLN A 73 1.19 -15.18 4.56
C GLN A 73 1.71 -16.48 3.93
N TYR A 74 2.80 -17.04 4.47
CA TYR A 74 3.35 -18.31 4.04
C TYR A 74 2.37 -19.48 4.26
N GLU A 75 1.74 -19.56 5.43
CA GLU A 75 0.75 -20.63 5.70
C GLU A 75 -0.49 -20.49 4.80
N ARG A 76 -0.97 -19.26 4.53
CA ARG A 76 -2.06 -19.03 3.56
C ARG A 76 -1.68 -19.49 2.15
N TRP A 77 -0.48 -19.15 1.70
CA TRP A 77 0.07 -19.60 0.42
C TRP A 77 0.15 -21.13 0.34
N LYS A 78 0.65 -21.78 1.40
CA LYS A 78 0.75 -23.25 1.48
C LYS A 78 -0.62 -23.94 1.38
N ARG A 79 -1.67 -23.31 1.91
CA ARG A 79 -3.07 -23.78 1.81
C ARG A 79 -3.74 -23.46 0.47
N ARG A 80 -3.06 -22.77 -0.45
CA ARG A 80 -3.60 -22.27 -1.73
C ARG A 80 -4.84 -21.40 -1.56
N GLU A 81 -4.90 -20.64 -0.47
CA GLU A 81 -5.94 -19.63 -0.29
C GLU A 81 -5.79 -18.52 -1.32
N GLU A 82 -6.91 -18.05 -1.87
CA GLU A 82 -6.87 -16.87 -2.72
C GLU A 82 -6.47 -15.65 -1.89
N LEU A 83 -5.28 -15.12 -2.17
CA LEU A 83 -4.75 -13.89 -1.55
C LEU A 83 -5.34 -12.61 -2.16
N LYS A 84 -6.24 -12.75 -3.15
CA LYS A 84 -6.84 -11.61 -3.87
C LYS A 84 -8.13 -11.16 -3.21
N GLU A 85 -8.00 -10.45 -2.10
CA GLU A 85 -9.14 -9.69 -1.56
C GLU A 85 -9.59 -8.60 -2.55
N LYS A 86 -10.87 -8.21 -2.49
CA LYS A 86 -11.36 -7.03 -3.21
C LYS A 86 -10.66 -5.79 -2.65
N ARG A 87 -9.82 -5.16 -3.48
CA ARG A 87 -9.08 -3.95 -3.10
C ARG A 87 -9.75 -2.71 -3.66
N HIS A 88 -9.83 -1.66 -2.85
CA HIS A 88 -10.43 -0.39 -3.22
C HIS A 88 -9.39 0.54 -3.88
N ILE A 89 -8.74 0.08 -4.96
CA ILE A 89 -7.66 0.84 -5.61
C ILE A 89 -8.16 1.83 -6.66
N ASP A 90 -9.41 1.72 -7.12
CA ASP A 90 -9.95 2.53 -8.20
C ASP A 90 -9.91 4.03 -7.89
N GLN A 91 -10.01 4.41 -6.61
CA GLN A 91 -9.87 5.79 -6.15
C GLN A 91 -8.52 6.44 -6.53
N PHE A 92 -7.48 5.63 -6.69
CA PHE A 92 -6.15 6.06 -7.12
C PHE A 92 -5.89 5.85 -8.61
N SER A 93 -6.92 5.48 -9.39
CA SER A 93 -6.79 5.43 -10.84
C SER A 93 -6.52 6.81 -11.42
N ARG A 94 -5.77 6.87 -12.52
CA ARG A 94 -5.50 8.14 -13.22
C ARG A 94 -6.78 8.90 -13.53
N LYS A 95 -7.83 8.18 -13.97
CA LYS A 95 -9.14 8.76 -14.27
C LYS A 95 -9.71 9.48 -13.04
N ASN A 96 -9.83 8.79 -11.91
CA ASN A 96 -10.47 9.33 -10.71
C ASN A 96 -9.63 10.44 -10.07
N LEU A 97 -8.30 10.33 -10.08
CA LEU A 97 -7.43 11.40 -9.58
C LEU A 97 -7.49 12.66 -10.45
N THR A 98 -7.55 12.51 -11.77
CA THR A 98 -7.71 13.65 -12.68
C THR A 98 -9.10 14.28 -12.56
N GLU A 99 -10.13 13.48 -12.33
CA GLU A 99 -11.49 13.98 -12.05
C GLU A 99 -11.52 14.83 -10.78
N GLN A 100 -10.97 14.33 -9.66
CA GLN A 100 -10.86 15.11 -8.41
C GLN A 100 -10.06 16.41 -8.59
N LEU A 101 -8.98 16.37 -9.37
CA LEU A 101 -8.20 17.57 -9.67
C LEU A 101 -9.00 18.58 -10.49
N ALA A 102 -9.71 18.13 -11.53
CA ALA A 102 -10.54 18.99 -12.37
C ALA A 102 -11.69 19.63 -11.57
N GLU A 103 -12.35 18.86 -10.69
CA GLU A 103 -13.36 19.37 -9.78
C GLU A 103 -12.80 20.46 -8.86
N LEU A 104 -11.65 20.22 -8.23
CA LEU A 104 -10.99 21.21 -7.38
C LEU A 104 -10.67 22.49 -8.16
N LEU A 105 -10.14 22.37 -9.37
CA LEU A 105 -9.85 23.54 -10.21
C LEU A 105 -11.11 24.33 -10.55
N ASN A 106 -12.23 23.66 -10.85
CA ASN A 106 -13.52 24.32 -11.11
C ASN A 106 -14.02 25.09 -9.87
N THR A 107 -13.80 24.58 -8.65
CA THR A 107 -14.18 25.29 -7.42
C THR A 107 -13.37 26.55 -7.15
N LEU A 108 -12.15 26.65 -7.69
CA LEU A 108 -11.27 27.80 -7.51
C LEU A 108 -11.47 28.88 -8.58
N THR A 109 -12.07 28.54 -9.71
CA THR A 109 -12.30 29.43 -10.85
C THR A 109 -13.75 29.90 -10.99
N SER A 110 -14.66 29.36 -10.16
CA SER A 110 -16.06 29.79 -10.05
C SER A 110 -16.23 30.80 -8.91
#